data_AF-A0A1H9HBY0-F1
#
_entry.id   AF-A0A1H9HBY0-F1
#
_cell.length_a   1.000
_cell.length_b   1.000
_cell.length_c   1.000
_cell.angle_alpha   90.00
_cell.angle_beta   90.00
_cell.angle_gamma   90.00
#
_symmetry.space_group_name_H-M   'P 1'
#
loop_
_entity.id
_entity.type
_entity.pdbx_description
1 polymer ?
#
loop_
_entity_poly.entity_id
_entity_poly.type
_entity_poly.pdbx_seq_one_letter_code
_entity_poly.pdbx_strand_id
1 'polypeptide(L)'
;MNKTFNIYCDESCHIENDHKKYMFLGSTSVAYNQVKLHTEKINELKKKHHFYAEIKWSNVSKSKIRFYLELVDYFFATDLQFRTVGIEKAKINNQQFNQTFDDFYYKMYYYLLNHNLNSLYNYNVYLDIKDTLSAYKVNKLKEVLNAKFGIFRTVQNMRSHESIIMQVTDFMMGAISYLHNEEDKKNSAKIQIIDKMKHHCNDALLKTNYSNKLNLFFIELR
;
A
#
# COMPACT_ATOMS: atom_id res chain seq x y z
N MET A 1 -5.43 27.99 -3.07
CA MET A 1 -5.15 26.72 -3.77
C MET A 1 -5.58 25.56 -2.90
N ASN A 2 -6.41 24.65 -3.42
CA ASN A 2 -6.80 23.45 -2.69
C ASN A 2 -5.59 22.53 -2.54
N LYS A 3 -5.38 21.99 -1.32
CA LYS A 3 -4.29 21.02 -1.09
C LYS A 3 -4.46 19.81 -2.00
N THR A 4 -3.36 19.25 -2.47
CA THR A 4 -3.34 18.08 -3.34
C THR A 4 -2.50 16.99 -2.70
N PHE A 5 -2.99 15.77 -2.69
CA PHE A 5 -2.29 14.59 -2.19
C PHE A 5 -2.09 13.59 -3.33
N ASN A 6 -0.92 12.95 -3.33
CA ASN A 6 -0.66 11.79 -4.17
C ASN A 6 -0.86 10.52 -3.33
N ILE A 7 -1.48 9.52 -3.93
CA ILE A 7 -1.71 8.20 -3.35
C ILE A 7 -1.11 7.18 -4.31
N TYR A 8 -0.17 6.38 -3.82
CA TYR A 8 0.51 5.32 -4.57
C TYR A 8 -0.02 3.99 -4.05
N CYS A 9 -0.48 3.11 -4.92
CA CYS A 9 -1.13 1.86 -4.55
C CYS A 9 -0.42 0.64 -5.13
N ASP A 10 -0.44 -0.45 -4.38
CA ASP A 10 0.06 -1.76 -4.79
C ASP A 10 -0.77 -2.87 -4.12
N GLU A 11 -0.64 -4.11 -4.58
CA GLU A 11 -1.34 -5.27 -4.01
C GLU A 11 -0.43 -6.46 -3.71
N SER A 12 -0.73 -7.16 -2.62
CA SER A 12 -0.01 -8.35 -2.19
C SER A 12 -0.96 -9.51 -2.05
N CYS A 13 -0.53 -10.67 -2.56
CA CYS A 13 -1.29 -11.91 -2.49
C CYS A 13 -2.72 -11.76 -3.04
N HIS A 14 -2.89 -10.99 -4.13
CA HIS A 14 -4.21 -10.66 -4.66
C HIS A 14 -4.75 -11.72 -5.63
N ILE A 15 -3.93 -12.66 -6.09
CA ILE A 15 -4.34 -13.73 -7.02
C ILE A 15 -5.22 -14.72 -6.26
N GLU A 16 -6.39 -15.07 -6.79
CA GLU A 16 -7.39 -15.91 -6.11
C GLU A 16 -6.80 -17.22 -5.55
N ASN A 17 -6.01 -17.94 -6.36
CA ASN A 17 -5.52 -19.29 -6.05
C ASN A 17 -4.02 -19.34 -5.68
N ASP A 18 -3.48 -18.33 -5.00
CA ASP A 18 -2.08 -18.30 -4.54
C ASP A 18 -1.83 -19.02 -3.19
N HIS A 19 -2.86 -19.67 -2.63
CA HIS A 19 -2.85 -20.36 -1.34
C HIS A 19 -2.49 -19.49 -0.12
N LYS A 20 -2.62 -18.16 -0.23
CA LYS A 20 -2.44 -17.23 0.90
C LYS A 20 -3.76 -16.97 1.61
N LYS A 21 -3.71 -16.84 2.94
CA LYS A 21 -4.88 -16.61 3.79
C LYS A 21 -5.50 -15.23 3.53
N TYR A 22 -4.66 -14.21 3.41
CA TYR A 22 -5.06 -12.83 3.20
C TYR A 22 -4.58 -12.30 1.86
N MET A 23 -5.42 -11.51 1.19
CA MET A 23 -4.99 -10.54 0.19
C MET A 23 -4.96 -9.14 0.80
N PHE A 24 -4.06 -8.28 0.31
CA PHE A 24 -3.95 -6.90 0.75
C PHE A 24 -3.90 -5.95 -0.45
N LEU A 25 -4.63 -4.84 -0.33
CA LEU A 25 -4.47 -3.67 -1.19
C LEU A 25 -3.95 -2.53 -0.32
N GLY A 26 -2.75 -2.04 -0.61
CA GLY A 26 -2.07 -1.02 0.17
C GLY A 26 -1.94 0.30 -0.57
N SER A 27 -1.84 1.40 0.16
CA SER A 27 -1.46 2.69 -0.40
C SER A 27 -0.60 3.52 0.53
N THR A 28 0.34 4.27 -0.05
CA THR A 28 1.07 5.35 0.63
C THR A 28 0.57 6.71 0.13
N SER A 29 0.20 7.60 1.04
CA SER A 29 -0.21 8.96 0.73
C SER A 29 0.84 10.00 1.16
N VAL A 30 0.91 11.09 0.40
CA VAL A 30 1.86 12.18 0.59
C VAL A 30 1.30 13.49 0.05
N ALA A 31 1.65 14.62 0.66
CA ALA A 31 1.32 15.92 0.08
C ALA A 31 2.06 16.11 -1.26
N TYR A 32 1.37 16.57 -2.30
CA TYR A 32 1.92 16.70 -3.65
C TYR A 32 3.22 17.53 -3.69
N ASN A 33 3.27 18.62 -2.91
CA ASN A 33 4.44 19.48 -2.81
C ASN A 33 5.64 18.85 -2.07
N GLN A 34 5.44 17.74 -1.34
CA GLN A 34 6.49 17.04 -0.60
C GLN A 34 7.07 15.83 -1.36
N VAL A 35 6.46 15.42 -2.48
CA VAL A 35 6.90 14.25 -3.27
C VAL A 35 8.38 14.34 -3.64
N LYS A 36 8.83 15.50 -4.11
CA LYS A 36 10.23 15.73 -4.48
C LYS A 36 11.16 15.60 -3.27
N LEU A 37 10.79 16.20 -2.14
CA LEU A 37 11.55 16.12 -0.89
C LEU A 37 11.75 14.68 -0.44
N HIS A 38 10.66 13.89 -0.39
CA HIS A 38 10.79 12.48 0.01
C HIS A 38 11.61 11.67 -0.98
N THR A 39 11.47 11.98 -2.28
CA THR A 39 12.24 11.31 -3.32
C THR A 39 13.73 11.52 -3.14
N GLU A 40 14.15 12.75 -2.90
CA GLU A 40 15.54 13.10 -2.65
C GLU A 40 16.06 12.46 -1.35
N LYS A 41 15.31 12.54 -0.25
CA LYS A 41 15.70 11.96 1.05
C LYS A 41 15.82 10.44 1.03
N ILE A 42 14.91 9.73 0.37
CA ILE A 42 15.02 8.27 0.24
C ILE A 42 16.18 7.90 -0.70
N ASN A 43 16.46 8.69 -1.74
CA ASN A 43 17.63 8.47 -2.58
C ASN A 43 18.96 8.75 -1.84
N GLU A 44 19.01 9.76 -0.97
CA GLU A 44 20.14 9.98 -0.05
C GLU A 44 20.34 8.77 0.87
N LEU A 45 19.25 8.23 1.42
CA LEU A 45 19.28 7.03 2.25
C LEU A 45 19.81 5.82 1.46
N LYS A 46 19.35 5.63 0.22
CA LYS A 46 19.86 4.60 -0.68
C LYS A 46 21.37 4.74 -0.91
N LYS A 47 21.85 5.95 -1.17
CA LYS A 47 23.29 6.24 -1.35
C LYS A 47 24.08 5.94 -0.08
N LYS A 48 23.60 6.39 1.09
CA LYS A 48 24.22 6.14 2.40
C LYS A 48 24.48 4.66 2.67
N HIS A 49 23.58 3.77 2.23
CA HIS A 49 23.68 2.32 2.45
C HIS A 49 24.19 1.53 1.24
N HIS A 50 24.71 2.20 0.20
CA HIS A 50 25.10 1.56 -1.07
C HIS A 50 24.00 0.63 -1.62
N PHE A 51 22.76 1.14 -1.64
CA PHE A 51 21.57 0.46 -2.12
C PHE A 51 21.19 0.99 -3.50
N TYR A 52 21.53 0.25 -4.55
CA TYR A 52 21.32 0.67 -5.95
C TYR A 52 20.09 0.01 -6.61
N ALA A 53 19.50 -0.99 -5.96
CA ALA A 53 18.33 -1.69 -6.47
C ALA A 53 17.04 -0.89 -6.30
N GLU A 54 15.96 -1.40 -6.89
CA GLU A 54 14.59 -1.00 -6.54
C GLU A 54 14.25 -1.47 -5.12
N ILE A 55 13.56 -0.63 -4.34
CA ILE A 55 13.09 -1.02 -3.01
C ILE A 55 11.93 -1.99 -3.22
N LYS A 56 12.11 -3.26 -2.87
CA LYS A 56 11.06 -4.28 -2.93
C LYS A 56 11.09 -5.19 -1.72
N TRP A 57 9.93 -5.62 -1.23
CA TRP A 57 9.85 -6.58 -0.14
C TRP A 57 10.50 -7.93 -0.48
N SER A 58 10.43 -8.34 -1.75
CA SER A 58 11.12 -9.53 -2.26
C SER A 58 12.65 -9.43 -2.17
N ASN A 59 13.19 -8.21 -2.21
CA ASN A 59 14.63 -7.93 -2.14
C ASN A 59 15.16 -7.78 -0.69
N VAL A 60 14.32 -7.98 0.33
CA VAL A 60 14.75 -7.91 1.73
C VAL A 60 15.69 -9.08 2.06
N SER A 61 16.90 -8.71 2.49
CA SER A 61 17.97 -9.65 2.84
C SER A 61 18.79 -9.13 4.00
N LYS A 62 19.53 -10.02 4.67
CA LYS A 62 20.41 -9.67 5.81
C LYS A 62 21.45 -8.62 5.44
N SER A 63 22.02 -8.66 4.24
CA SER A 63 23.07 -7.73 3.81
C SER A 63 22.58 -6.28 3.62
N LYS A 64 21.28 -6.08 3.42
CA LYS A 64 20.66 -4.76 3.21
C LYS A 64 19.74 -4.34 4.35
N ILE A 65 19.74 -5.06 5.47
CA ILE A 65 18.81 -4.81 6.59
C ILE A 65 18.90 -3.39 7.15
N ARG A 66 20.11 -2.83 7.26
CA ARG A 66 20.33 -1.48 7.80
C ARG A 66 19.60 -0.40 7.01
N PHE A 67 19.59 -0.53 5.68
CA PHE A 67 18.82 0.36 4.80
C PHE A 67 17.32 0.28 5.11
N TYR A 68 16.77 -0.92 5.18
CA TYR A 68 15.33 -1.10 5.42
C TYR A 68 14.91 -0.64 6.82
N LEU A 69 15.73 -0.86 7.86
CA LEU A 69 15.44 -0.37 9.20
C LEU A 69 15.42 1.16 9.27
N GLU A 70 16.39 1.83 8.62
CA GLU A 70 16.38 3.29 8.53
C GLU A 70 15.26 3.82 7.63
N LEU A 71 14.83 3.05 6.60
CA LEU A 71 13.67 3.40 5.78
C LEU A 71 12.38 3.36 6.60
N VAL A 72 12.23 2.38 7.51
CA VAL A 72 11.12 2.33 8.47
C VAL A 72 11.16 3.54 9.38
N ASP A 73 12.31 3.86 9.96
CA ASP A 73 12.45 5.05 10.83
C ASP A 73 12.10 6.34 10.09
N TYR A 74 12.59 6.50 8.86
CA TYR A 74 12.27 7.63 8.01
C TYR A 74 10.77 7.70 7.68
N PHE A 75 10.16 6.56 7.33
CA PHE A 75 8.72 6.50 7.11
C PHE A 75 7.98 6.99 8.34
N PHE A 76 8.28 6.48 9.54
CA PHE A 76 7.56 6.86 10.76
C PHE A 76 7.83 8.29 11.23
N ALA A 77 9.00 8.87 10.94
CA ALA A 77 9.39 10.22 11.33
C ALA A 77 8.87 11.35 10.40
N THR A 78 8.25 11.01 9.25
CA THR A 78 7.81 11.99 8.24
C THR A 78 6.28 12.12 8.17
N ASP A 79 5.75 12.83 7.16
CA ASP A 79 4.32 12.96 6.89
C ASP A 79 3.76 11.88 5.92
N LEU A 80 4.58 10.93 5.47
CA LEU A 80 4.10 9.77 4.70
C LEU A 80 3.09 8.97 5.51
N GLN A 81 1.96 8.58 4.93
CA GLN A 81 0.97 7.74 5.61
C GLN A 81 0.73 6.49 4.79
N PHE A 82 0.53 5.36 5.46
CA PHE A 82 0.19 4.10 4.79
C PHE A 82 -1.16 3.60 5.25
N ARG A 83 -1.97 3.10 4.31
CA ARG A 83 -3.21 2.39 4.58
C ARG A 83 -3.21 1.06 3.85
N THR A 84 -3.83 0.05 4.43
CA THR A 84 -4.14 -1.20 3.72
C THR A 84 -5.52 -1.72 4.04
N VAL A 85 -6.16 -2.33 3.04
CA VAL A 85 -7.36 -3.15 3.20
C VAL A 85 -6.93 -4.61 3.17
N GLY A 86 -7.12 -5.31 4.28
CA GLY A 86 -6.88 -6.75 4.41
C GLY A 86 -8.17 -7.54 4.21
N ILE A 87 -8.12 -8.57 3.39
CA ILE A 87 -9.26 -9.44 3.10
C ILE A 87 -8.86 -10.89 3.34
N GLU A 88 -9.61 -11.59 4.19
CA GLU A 88 -9.47 -13.04 4.37
C GLU A 88 -10.14 -13.75 3.20
N LYS A 89 -9.36 -14.43 2.35
CA LYS A 89 -9.85 -14.98 1.08
C LYS A 89 -10.94 -16.02 1.25
N ALA A 90 -10.86 -16.82 2.32
CA ALA A 90 -11.86 -17.83 2.66
C ALA A 90 -13.27 -17.25 2.88
N LYS A 91 -13.39 -15.93 3.09
CA LYS A 91 -14.67 -15.24 3.28
C LYS A 91 -15.21 -14.60 1.99
N ILE A 92 -14.50 -14.69 0.87
CA ILE A 92 -14.95 -14.13 -0.41
C ILE A 92 -16.05 -15.04 -0.97
N ASN A 93 -17.28 -14.52 -1.06
CA ASN A 93 -18.41 -15.23 -1.65
C ASN A 93 -18.93 -14.53 -2.92
N ASN A 94 -18.19 -14.68 -4.02
CA ASN A 94 -18.54 -14.04 -5.29
C ASN A 94 -19.87 -14.53 -5.88
N GLN A 95 -20.22 -15.80 -5.65
CA GLN A 95 -21.48 -16.40 -6.13
C GLN A 95 -22.71 -15.75 -5.49
N GLN A 96 -22.69 -15.55 -4.18
CA GLN A 96 -23.81 -14.91 -3.45
C GLN A 96 -24.11 -13.49 -3.93
N PHE A 97 -23.08 -12.75 -4.36
CA PHE A 97 -23.21 -11.37 -4.83
C PHE A 97 -23.25 -11.22 -6.36
N ASN A 98 -23.34 -12.34 -7.10
CA ASN A 98 -23.37 -12.38 -8.55
C ASN A 98 -22.30 -11.46 -9.20
N GLN A 99 -21.05 -11.58 -8.74
CA GLN A 99 -19.94 -10.74 -9.16
C GLN A 99 -18.72 -11.60 -9.53
N THR A 100 -17.84 -11.07 -10.37
CA THR A 100 -16.54 -11.71 -10.64
C THR A 100 -15.52 -11.38 -9.55
N PHE A 101 -14.42 -12.15 -9.49
CA PHE A 101 -13.30 -11.82 -8.61
C PHE A 101 -12.70 -10.44 -8.93
N ASP A 102 -12.68 -10.09 -10.22
CA ASP A 102 -12.28 -8.75 -10.66
C ASP A 102 -13.20 -7.67 -10.08
N ASP A 103 -14.52 -7.82 -10.18
CA ASP A 103 -15.47 -6.85 -9.61
C ASP A 103 -15.26 -6.66 -8.10
N PHE A 104 -15.06 -7.75 -7.38
CA PHE A 104 -14.72 -7.72 -5.96
C PHE A 104 -13.44 -6.93 -5.70
N TYR A 105 -12.38 -7.23 -6.45
CA TYR A 105 -11.09 -6.59 -6.34
C TYR A 105 -11.17 -5.06 -6.58
N TYR A 106 -11.94 -4.59 -7.57
CA TYR A 106 -12.14 -3.15 -7.78
C TYR A 106 -12.97 -2.48 -6.67
N LYS A 107 -13.93 -3.21 -6.08
CA LYS A 107 -14.64 -2.73 -4.88
C LYS A 107 -13.66 -2.54 -3.72
N MET A 108 -12.66 -3.41 -3.58
CA MET A 108 -11.64 -3.27 -2.52
C MET A 108 -10.78 -2.02 -2.74
N TYR A 109 -10.46 -1.68 -3.99
CA TYR A 109 -9.81 -0.41 -4.31
C TYR A 109 -10.63 0.82 -3.91
N TYR A 110 -11.96 0.76 -4.08
CA TYR A 110 -12.84 1.81 -3.57
C TYR A 110 -12.76 1.93 -2.04
N TYR A 111 -12.74 0.82 -1.29
CA TYR A 111 -12.56 0.84 0.17
C TYR A 111 -11.17 1.29 0.64
N LEU A 112 -10.14 1.06 -0.18
CA LEU A 112 -8.81 1.60 0.07
C LEU A 112 -8.81 3.13 -0.05
N LEU A 113 -9.41 3.65 -1.13
CA LEU A 113 -9.33 5.06 -1.52
C LEU A 113 -10.38 5.97 -0.88
N ASN A 114 -11.51 5.44 -0.41
CA ASN A 114 -12.59 6.24 0.16
C ASN A 114 -12.34 6.73 1.61
N HIS A 115 -11.17 6.43 2.18
CA HIS A 115 -10.85 6.69 3.57
C HIS A 115 -10.17 8.05 3.78
N ASN A 116 -10.57 8.75 4.87
CA ASN A 116 -9.98 10.01 5.31
C ASN A 116 -9.85 11.07 4.20
N LEU A 117 -10.78 11.05 3.25
CA LEU A 117 -10.88 12.05 2.20
C LEU A 117 -11.44 13.36 2.77
N ASN A 118 -10.93 14.48 2.27
CA ASN A 118 -11.42 15.82 2.58
C ASN A 118 -11.92 16.48 1.29
N SER A 119 -13.17 16.92 1.29
CA SER A 119 -13.83 17.54 0.13
C SER A 119 -13.18 18.85 -0.33
N LEU A 120 -12.38 19.49 0.52
CA LEU A 120 -11.62 20.70 0.18
C LEU A 120 -10.28 20.39 -0.51
N TYR A 121 -9.87 19.12 -0.57
CA TYR A 121 -8.60 18.68 -1.14
C TYR A 121 -8.80 17.98 -2.48
N ASN A 122 -7.69 17.71 -3.15
CA ASN A 122 -7.67 16.96 -4.40
C ASN A 122 -6.72 15.77 -4.29
N TYR A 123 -7.01 14.71 -5.04
CA TYR A 123 -6.28 13.46 -4.95
C TYR A 123 -5.84 12.98 -6.33
N ASN A 124 -4.56 12.61 -6.44
CA ASN A 124 -3.99 11.90 -7.57
C ASN A 124 -3.66 10.47 -7.13
N VAL A 125 -4.18 9.48 -7.84
CA VAL A 125 -4.01 8.07 -7.52
C VAL A 125 -3.17 7.41 -8.62
N TYR A 126 -2.15 6.68 -8.20
CA TYR A 126 -1.25 5.92 -9.04
C TYR A 126 -1.31 4.45 -8.62
N LEU A 127 -1.70 3.58 -9.53
CA LEU A 127 -1.77 2.13 -9.32
C LEU A 127 -0.55 1.47 -9.98
N ASP A 128 0.14 0.55 -9.29
CA ASP A 128 1.22 -0.20 -9.93
C ASP A 128 0.67 -1.03 -11.11
N ILE A 129 1.41 -1.05 -12.22
CA ILE A 129 0.99 -1.80 -13.40
C ILE A 129 1.03 -3.30 -13.09
N LYS A 130 -0.15 -3.93 -13.11
CA LYS A 130 -0.34 -5.38 -13.13
C LYS A 130 -1.12 -5.81 -14.37
N ASP A 131 -0.96 -7.07 -14.77
CA ASP A 131 -1.65 -7.65 -15.94
C ASP A 131 -3.19 -7.61 -15.81
N THR A 132 -3.71 -7.50 -14.58
CA THR A 132 -5.15 -7.52 -14.24
C THR A 132 -5.83 -6.13 -14.29
N LEU A 133 -5.05 -5.05 -14.36
CA LEU A 133 -5.53 -3.66 -14.27
C LEU A 133 -5.63 -2.98 -15.64
N SER A 134 -6.69 -3.30 -16.40
CA SER A 134 -6.92 -2.64 -17.70
C SER A 134 -7.27 -1.15 -17.54
N ALA A 135 -6.84 -0.33 -18.50
CA ALA A 135 -7.13 1.11 -18.51
C ALA A 135 -8.63 1.43 -18.40
N TYR A 136 -9.47 0.58 -18.99
CA TYR A 136 -10.94 0.69 -18.87
C TYR A 136 -11.39 0.64 -17.41
N LYS A 137 -10.90 -0.34 -16.64
CA LYS A 137 -11.31 -0.53 -15.25
C LYS A 137 -10.74 0.57 -14.33
N VAL A 138 -9.54 1.07 -14.63
CA VAL A 138 -8.97 2.25 -13.94
C VAL A 138 -9.82 3.50 -14.16
N ASN A 139 -10.27 3.74 -15.40
CA ASN A 139 -11.21 4.81 -15.70
C ASN A 139 -12.54 4.61 -14.97
N LYS A 140 -13.03 3.37 -14.90
CA LYS A 140 -14.27 3.06 -14.17
C LYS A 140 -14.13 3.33 -12.67
N LEU A 141 -13.00 3.00 -12.06
CA LEU A 141 -12.71 3.33 -10.67
C LEU A 141 -12.73 4.84 -10.45
N LYS A 142 -12.14 5.63 -11.36
CA LYS A 142 -12.20 7.10 -11.32
C LYS A 142 -13.63 7.63 -11.38
N GLU A 143 -14.45 7.09 -12.28
CA GLU A 143 -15.87 7.46 -12.40
C GLU A 143 -16.61 7.19 -11.08
N VAL A 144 -16.48 5.99 -10.52
CA VAL A 144 -17.17 5.60 -9.27
C VAL A 144 -16.74 6.46 -8.10
N LEU A 145 -15.44 6.72 -7.96
CA LEU A 145 -14.92 7.61 -6.91
C LEU A 145 -15.47 9.04 -7.09
N ASN A 146 -15.44 9.58 -8.30
CA ASN A 146 -15.89 10.96 -8.54
C ASN A 146 -17.41 11.12 -8.53
N ALA A 147 -18.19 10.08 -8.83
CA ALA A 147 -19.64 10.13 -8.69
C ALA A 147 -20.07 10.43 -7.24
N LYS A 148 -19.27 10.01 -6.25
CA LYS A 148 -19.49 10.31 -4.84
C LYS A 148 -18.76 11.56 -4.35
N PHE A 149 -17.50 11.75 -4.77
CA PHE A 149 -16.62 12.73 -4.13
C PHE A 149 -16.27 13.94 -5.00
N GLY A 150 -16.15 13.79 -6.33
CA GLY A 150 -15.75 14.87 -7.24
C GLY A 150 -14.34 15.46 -7.05
N ILE A 151 -13.46 14.81 -6.28
CA ILE A 151 -12.13 15.35 -5.86
C ILE A 151 -10.92 14.57 -6.41
N PHE A 152 -11.14 13.50 -7.16
CA PHE A 152 -10.06 12.68 -7.75
C PHE A 152 -9.69 13.22 -9.13
N ARG A 153 -8.58 13.95 -9.21
CA ARG A 153 -8.10 14.57 -10.46
C ARG A 153 -7.55 13.53 -11.42
N THR A 154 -6.69 12.65 -10.91
CA THR A 154 -6.01 11.61 -11.66
C THR A 154 -6.20 10.27 -10.97
N VAL A 155 -6.49 9.24 -11.74
CA VAL A 155 -6.39 7.83 -11.35
C VAL A 155 -5.79 7.13 -12.56
N GLN A 156 -4.56 6.64 -12.43
CA GLN A 156 -3.84 6.07 -13.56
C GLN A 156 -2.89 4.95 -13.12
N ASN A 157 -2.50 4.13 -14.09
CA ASN A 157 -1.44 3.16 -13.91
C ASN A 157 -0.06 3.85 -13.95
N MET A 158 0.90 3.30 -13.22
CA MET A 158 2.30 3.75 -13.14
C MET A 158 3.19 2.54 -12.92
N ARG A 159 4.40 2.51 -13.48
CA ARG A 159 5.38 1.46 -13.20
C ARG A 159 6.08 1.78 -11.88
N SER A 160 6.22 0.79 -11.00
CA SER A 160 6.92 0.91 -9.72
C SER A 160 8.30 1.61 -9.76
N HIS A 161 9.11 1.40 -10.80
CA HIS A 161 10.41 2.08 -10.93
C HIS A 161 10.33 3.59 -11.19
N GLU A 162 9.17 4.11 -11.62
CA GLU A 162 8.96 5.55 -11.89
C GLU A 162 8.79 6.37 -10.61
N SER A 163 8.51 5.74 -9.46
CA SER A 163 8.24 6.44 -8.20
C SER A 163 8.85 5.72 -7.00
N ILE A 164 9.71 6.41 -6.25
CA ILE A 164 10.25 5.86 -5.01
C ILE A 164 9.16 5.60 -3.97
N ILE A 165 8.07 6.37 -4.00
CA ILE A 165 6.97 6.25 -3.03
C ILE A 165 6.12 5.03 -3.37
N MET A 166 6.01 4.68 -4.66
CA MET A 166 5.42 3.40 -5.06
C MET A 166 6.24 2.23 -4.51
N GLN A 167 7.57 2.31 -4.58
CA GLN A 167 8.45 1.28 -4.02
C GLN A 167 8.37 1.19 -2.48
N VAL A 168 8.18 2.32 -1.80
CA VAL A 168 7.86 2.34 -0.36
C VAL A 168 6.51 1.66 -0.09
N THR A 169 5.54 1.81 -0.98
CA THR A 169 4.23 1.16 -0.87
C THR A 169 4.36 -0.36 -0.96
N ASP A 170 5.09 -0.89 -1.96
CA ASP A 170 5.42 -2.34 -2.06
C ASP A 170 6.08 -2.84 -0.77
N PHE A 171 7.09 -2.11 -0.28
CA PHE A 171 7.83 -2.48 0.93
C PHE A 171 6.93 -2.57 2.17
N MET A 172 6.14 -1.52 2.44
CA MET A 172 5.25 -1.47 3.60
C MET A 172 4.15 -2.53 3.51
N MET A 173 3.54 -2.68 2.34
CA MET A 173 2.51 -3.68 2.09
C MET A 173 3.07 -5.10 2.23
N GLY A 174 4.26 -5.36 1.68
CA GLY A 174 4.92 -6.66 1.77
C GLY A 174 5.23 -7.06 3.21
N ALA A 175 5.63 -6.11 4.06
CA ALA A 175 5.83 -6.35 5.49
C ALA A 175 4.53 -6.78 6.19
N ILE A 176 3.41 -6.08 5.92
CA ILE A 176 2.10 -6.45 6.48
C ILE A 176 1.63 -7.80 5.93
N SER A 177 1.77 -8.04 4.63
CA SER A 177 1.39 -9.31 4.01
C SER A 177 2.17 -10.48 4.60
N TYR A 178 3.48 -10.34 4.76
CA TYR A 178 4.33 -11.37 5.37
C TYR A 178 3.89 -11.69 6.80
N LEU A 179 3.57 -10.67 7.61
CA LEU A 179 3.11 -10.87 8.99
C LEU A 179 1.85 -11.77 9.07
N HIS A 180 0.95 -11.66 8.09
CA HIS A 180 -0.34 -12.35 8.10
C HIS A 180 -0.38 -13.65 7.29
N ASN A 181 0.52 -13.81 6.32
CA ASN A 181 0.50 -14.92 5.37
C ASN A 181 1.64 -15.93 5.56
N GLU A 182 2.66 -15.62 6.34
CA GLU A 182 3.83 -16.49 6.53
C GLU A 182 3.93 -16.95 8.00
N GLU A 183 3.42 -18.15 8.27
CA GLU A 183 3.37 -18.71 9.63
C GLU A 183 4.77 -19.03 10.18
N ASP A 184 5.64 -19.62 9.35
CA ASP A 184 6.96 -20.09 9.77
C ASP A 184 7.95 -18.95 10.09
N LYS A 185 7.69 -17.73 9.58
CA LYS A 185 8.53 -16.52 9.75
C LYS A 185 10.04 -16.78 9.60
N LYS A 186 10.48 -17.64 8.68
CA LYS A 186 11.89 -18.10 8.59
C LYS A 186 12.91 -16.99 8.30
N ASN A 187 12.50 -15.87 7.71
CA ASN A 187 13.41 -14.80 7.33
C ASN A 187 13.60 -13.80 8.48
N SER A 188 14.66 -14.00 9.26
CA SER A 188 15.07 -13.10 10.37
C SER A 188 15.21 -11.62 9.99
N ALA A 189 15.59 -11.27 8.75
CA ALA A 189 15.68 -9.87 8.33
C ALA A 189 14.28 -9.24 8.17
N LYS A 190 13.34 -10.00 7.60
CA LYS A 190 11.92 -9.59 7.49
C LYS A 190 11.28 -9.44 8.86
N ILE A 191 11.56 -10.36 9.80
CA ILE A 191 11.08 -10.25 11.19
C ILE A 191 11.59 -8.96 11.83
N GLN A 192 12.90 -8.66 11.75
CA GLN A 192 13.46 -7.44 12.34
C GLN A 192 12.79 -6.15 11.84
N ILE A 193 12.45 -6.09 10.55
CA ILE A 193 11.72 -4.96 9.98
C ILE A 193 10.31 -4.87 10.57
N ILE A 194 9.59 -5.98 10.65
CA ILE A 194 8.23 -6.02 11.22
C ILE A 194 8.26 -5.62 12.69
N ASP A 195 9.22 -6.13 13.46
CA ASP A 195 9.39 -5.76 14.87
C ASP A 195 9.68 -4.27 15.00
N LYS A 196 10.56 -3.71 14.15
CA LYS A 196 10.80 -2.27 14.11
C LYS A 196 9.51 -1.47 13.82
N MET A 197 8.68 -1.92 12.89
CA MET A 197 7.37 -1.30 12.62
C MET A 197 6.44 -1.40 13.84
N LYS A 198 6.40 -2.55 14.53
CA LYS A 198 5.61 -2.76 15.75
C LYS A 198 6.00 -1.80 16.88
N HIS A 199 7.28 -1.55 17.07
CA HIS A 199 7.76 -0.59 18.06
C HIS A 199 7.23 0.83 17.80
N HIS A 200 7.09 1.23 16.54
CA HIS A 200 6.52 2.54 16.18
C HIS A 200 5.01 2.63 16.35
N CYS A 201 4.29 1.50 16.43
CA CYS A 201 2.83 1.48 16.47
C CYS A 201 2.22 0.70 17.65
N ASN A 202 3.02 0.42 18.68
CA ASN A 202 2.61 -0.33 19.88
C ASN A 202 1.87 -1.64 19.54
N ASP A 203 2.46 -2.46 18.65
CA ASP A 203 1.96 -3.80 18.24
C ASP A 203 0.57 -3.84 17.56
N ALA A 204 0.04 -2.71 17.11
CA ALA A 204 -1.29 -2.63 16.50
C ALA A 204 -1.39 -3.15 15.04
N LEU A 205 -0.60 -4.17 14.66
CA LEU A 205 -0.47 -4.65 13.28
C LEU A 205 -1.22 -5.96 12.97
N LEU A 206 -1.88 -6.59 13.94
CA LEU A 206 -2.53 -7.91 13.75
C LEU A 206 -4.04 -7.83 13.47
N LYS A 207 -4.63 -6.65 13.55
CA LYS A 207 -6.08 -6.43 13.45
C LYS A 207 -6.37 -5.03 12.94
N THR A 208 -7.65 -4.75 12.67
CA THR A 208 -8.10 -3.41 12.31
C THR A 208 -7.65 -2.39 13.35
N ASN A 209 -7.10 -1.28 12.88
CA ASN A 209 -6.67 -0.16 13.69
C ASN A 209 -7.13 1.18 13.08
N TYR A 210 -6.97 2.26 13.84
CA TYR A 210 -7.41 3.61 13.46
C TYR A 210 -6.26 4.62 13.47
N SER A 211 -5.03 4.14 13.26
CA SER A 211 -3.86 5.01 13.22
C SER A 211 -3.85 5.82 11.93
N ASN A 212 -3.56 7.13 12.02
CA ASN A 212 -3.41 8.00 10.85
C ASN A 212 -2.10 7.74 10.08
N LYS A 213 -1.11 7.09 10.72
CA LYS A 213 0.23 6.90 10.17
C LYS A 213 0.37 5.59 9.41
N LEU A 214 -0.11 4.52 10.03
CA LEU A 214 -0.12 3.16 9.52
C LEU A 214 -1.49 2.56 9.85
N ASN A 215 -2.39 2.62 8.88
CA ASN A 215 -3.78 2.21 9.00
C ASN A 215 -4.00 0.81 8.42
N LEU A 216 -4.49 -0.13 9.23
CA LEU A 216 -4.88 -1.46 8.78
C LEU A 216 -6.39 -1.59 8.91
N PHE A 217 -7.07 -1.92 7.82
CA PHE A 217 -8.51 -2.15 7.80
C PHE A 217 -8.79 -3.56 7.29
N PHE A 218 -9.14 -4.48 8.19
CA PHE A 218 -9.61 -5.81 7.81
C PHE A 218 -11.11 -5.74 7.55
N ILE A 219 -11.51 -6.02 6.31
CA ILE A 219 -12.91 -5.96 5.92
C ILE A 219 -13.67 -7.16 6.48
N GLU A 220 -14.84 -6.90 7.04
CA GLU A 220 -15.81 -7.95 7.39
C GLU A 220 -16.72 -8.18 6.19
N LEU A 221 -16.48 -9.28 5.47
CA LEU A 221 -17.39 -9.76 4.43
C LEU A 221 -18.53 -10.50 5.14
N ARG A 222 -19.71 -9.87 5.18
CA ARG A 222 -20.95 -10.44 5.70
C ARG A 222 -21.93 -10.67 4.56
#